data_AF-A0AAD7TKE5-F1
#
_entry.id   AF-A0AAD7TKE5-F1
#
_cell.length_a   1.000
_cell.length_b   1.000
_cell.length_c   1.000
_cell.angle_alpha   90.00
_cell.angle_beta   90.00
_cell.angle_gamma   90.00
#
_symmetry.space_group_name_H-M   'P 1'
#
loop_
_entity.id
_entity.type
_entity.pdbx_description
1 polymer ?
#
loop_
_entity_poly.entity_id
_entity_poly.type
_entity_poly.pdbx_seq_one_letter_code
_entity_poly.pdbx_strand_id
1 'polypeptide(L)'
;MAQPSNAQARSSTGHVLLPAFNSNDVPVLVPLVTSRSLISWTFGRGTVIWRIWPAVLLHTAFAAAVVTISMKTHFNLGIPNVMLTVLGTADFHCTVRHSLTQYTGVVIGFVISYRASSGYDRYWQGRGAWSDLARTSRTFSRLVWIHVPLKLAPIPTDPSGKAGELDVSVARRVMAEKRAALGLIEGFVVAVKHHLRGKIVLVC
;
A
#
# COMPACT_ATOMS: atom_id res chain seq x y z
N MET A 1 22.55 -36.52 -38.77
CA MET A 1 21.79 -35.28 -38.49
C MET A 1 20.49 -35.72 -37.84
N ALA A 2 20.43 -35.75 -36.50
CA ALA A 2 19.37 -36.41 -35.76
C ALA A 2 18.15 -35.50 -35.61
N GLN A 3 16.96 -36.02 -35.94
CA GLN A 3 15.67 -35.35 -35.70
C GLN A 3 15.34 -35.35 -34.20
N PRO A 4 14.83 -34.25 -33.62
CA PRO A 4 14.26 -34.30 -32.27
C PRO A 4 12.83 -34.87 -32.31
N SER A 5 12.67 -36.00 -31.64
CA SER A 5 11.50 -36.87 -31.65
C SER A 5 10.49 -36.58 -30.53
N ASN A 6 9.97 -35.36 -30.38
CA ASN A 6 8.87 -35.11 -29.42
C ASN A 6 8.09 -33.81 -29.66
N ALA A 7 7.37 -33.72 -30.78
CA ALA A 7 6.29 -32.75 -30.95
C ALA A 7 4.94 -33.50 -31.00
N GLN A 8 4.25 -33.60 -29.86
CA GLN A 8 2.89 -34.13 -29.85
C GLN A 8 1.88 -33.02 -30.21
N ALA A 9 1.21 -33.18 -31.36
CA ALA A 9 0.06 -32.38 -31.72
C ALA A 9 -1.16 -32.85 -30.91
N ARG A 10 -1.63 -32.05 -29.96
CA ARG A 10 -2.82 -32.35 -29.14
C ARG A 10 -3.91 -31.28 -29.24
N SER A 11 -3.99 -30.55 -30.36
CA SER A 11 -5.14 -29.68 -30.67
C SER A 11 -5.58 -29.90 -32.12
N SER A 12 -6.88 -30.07 -32.33
CA SER A 12 -7.50 -30.29 -33.66
C SER A 12 -7.50 -29.04 -34.55
N THR A 13 -7.05 -27.89 -34.03
CA THR A 13 -7.04 -26.59 -34.73
C THR A 13 -5.64 -26.08 -35.04
N GLY A 14 -4.74 -26.93 -35.53
CA GLY A 14 -3.55 -26.56 -36.36
C GLY A 14 -2.53 -25.53 -35.82
N HIS A 15 -2.73 -24.95 -34.65
CA HIS A 15 -1.86 -23.92 -34.10
C HIS A 15 -0.87 -24.58 -33.13
N VAL A 16 0.42 -24.46 -33.44
CA VAL A 16 1.50 -24.93 -32.56
C VAL A 16 1.55 -23.98 -31.38
N LEU A 17 1.06 -24.42 -30.23
CA LEU A 17 1.27 -23.71 -28.97
C LEU A 17 2.69 -24.01 -28.49
N LEU A 18 3.47 -22.96 -28.24
CA LEU A 18 4.74 -23.08 -27.54
C LEU A 18 4.47 -23.70 -26.16
N PRO A 19 5.27 -24.68 -25.69
CA PRO A 19 5.12 -25.24 -24.37
C PRO A 19 5.23 -24.12 -23.33
N ALA A 20 4.21 -23.96 -22.50
CA ALA A 20 4.18 -22.93 -21.45
C ALA A 20 5.18 -23.20 -20.32
N PHE A 21 5.85 -24.34 -20.35
CA PHE A 21 6.83 -24.79 -19.37
C PHE A 21 7.81 -25.74 -20.07
N ASN A 22 9.08 -25.36 -20.08
CA ASN A 22 10.17 -26.21 -20.55
C ASN A 22 10.45 -27.25 -19.45
N SER A 23 10.47 -28.54 -19.80
CA SER A 23 10.73 -29.61 -18.82
C SER A 23 12.15 -29.59 -18.23
N ASN A 24 13.02 -28.74 -18.75
CA ASN A 24 14.38 -28.51 -18.25
C ASN A 24 14.48 -27.32 -17.28
N ASP A 25 13.40 -26.58 -17.03
CA ASP A 25 13.40 -25.53 -16.00
C ASP A 25 13.19 -26.18 -14.64
N VAL A 26 14.20 -26.07 -13.78
CA VAL A 26 14.12 -26.46 -12.36
C VAL A 26 12.89 -25.76 -11.77
N PRO A 27 11.95 -26.46 -11.11
CA PRO A 27 10.81 -25.81 -10.49
C PRO A 27 11.31 -24.86 -9.41
N VAL A 28 11.44 -23.58 -9.77
CA VAL A 28 11.67 -22.50 -8.81
C VAL A 28 10.36 -22.36 -8.04
N LEU A 29 10.23 -23.19 -7.01
CA LEU A 29 9.18 -23.11 -6.02
C LEU A 29 9.39 -21.78 -5.27
N VAL A 30 8.84 -20.70 -5.79
CA VAL A 30 8.78 -19.42 -5.07
C VAL A 30 8.00 -19.70 -3.78
N PRO A 31 8.63 -19.62 -2.59
CA PRO A 31 7.91 -19.82 -1.35
C PRO A 31 6.94 -18.64 -1.18
N LEU A 32 5.69 -18.84 -1.58
CA LEU A 32 4.58 -17.89 -1.43
C LEU A 32 4.26 -17.61 0.05
N VAL A 33 4.84 -18.37 0.98
CA VAL A 33 4.76 -18.15 2.41
C VAL A 33 6.13 -17.73 2.91
N THR A 34 6.41 -16.42 2.85
CA THR A 34 7.39 -15.83 3.77
C THR A 34 6.85 -16.08 5.17
N SER A 35 7.44 -17.01 5.93
CA SER A 35 7.22 -17.13 7.37
C SER A 35 7.78 -15.88 8.04
N ARG A 36 7.02 -14.79 7.99
CA ARG A 36 7.31 -13.60 8.79
C ARG A 36 6.94 -13.98 10.20
N SER A 37 7.94 -14.14 11.07
CA SER A 37 7.69 -14.38 12.48
C SER A 37 6.76 -13.29 13.00
N LEU A 38 5.80 -13.66 13.86
CA LEU A 38 4.87 -12.71 14.48
C LEU A 38 5.62 -11.51 15.06
N ILE A 39 6.81 -11.74 15.63
CA ILE A 39 7.71 -10.70 16.13
C ILE A 39 8.26 -9.79 15.04
N SER A 40 8.71 -10.30 13.88
CA SER A 40 9.17 -9.42 12.79
C SER A 40 8.02 -8.66 12.14
N TRP A 41 6.79 -9.17 12.24
CA TRP A 41 5.58 -8.52 11.75
C TRP A 41 5.09 -7.43 12.73
N THR A 42 5.13 -7.68 14.04
CA THR A 42 4.70 -6.70 15.07
C THR A 42 5.77 -5.67 15.45
N PHE A 43 7.06 -6.00 15.32
CA PHE A 43 8.19 -5.10 15.65
C PHE A 43 8.99 -4.64 14.41
N GLY A 44 8.45 -4.85 13.21
CA GLY A 44 9.09 -4.47 11.94
C GLY A 44 9.23 -2.94 11.73
N ARG A 45 10.06 -2.56 10.75
CA ARG A 45 10.35 -1.15 10.41
C ARG A 45 9.06 -0.38 10.06
N GLY A 46 8.71 0.61 10.89
CA GLY A 46 7.58 1.53 10.66
C GLY A 46 6.45 1.47 11.70
N THR A 47 6.57 0.64 12.73
CA THR A 47 5.56 0.52 13.79
C THR A 47 5.64 1.69 14.79
N VAL A 48 4.49 2.25 15.16
CA VAL A 48 4.38 3.31 16.20
C VAL A 48 4.84 2.81 17.59
N ILE A 49 4.98 1.48 17.74
CA ILE A 49 5.41 0.81 18.97
C ILE A 49 6.68 1.41 19.55
N TRP A 50 7.69 1.72 18.72
CA TRP A 50 8.98 2.26 19.16
C TRP A 50 8.86 3.67 19.76
N ARG A 51 7.81 4.41 19.40
CA ARG A 51 7.53 5.73 19.95
C ARG A 51 6.75 5.68 21.27
N ILE A 52 5.92 4.65 21.44
CA ILE A 52 5.00 4.52 22.58
C ILE A 52 5.66 3.75 23.74
N TRP A 53 6.53 2.78 23.42
CA TRP A 53 7.16 1.89 24.39
C TRP A 53 7.92 2.58 25.52
N PRO A 54 8.76 3.62 25.28
CA PRO A 54 9.49 4.29 26.35
C PRO A 54 8.56 4.91 27.40
N ALA A 55 7.46 5.52 26.94
CA ALA A 55 6.48 6.11 27.82
C ALA A 55 5.73 5.04 28.63
N VAL A 56 5.26 3.97 27.99
CA VAL A 56 4.53 2.89 28.68
C VAL A 56 5.42 2.17 29.69
N LEU A 57 6.65 1.81 29.28
CA LEU A 57 7.61 1.11 30.14
C LEU A 57 7.93 1.96 31.38
N LEU A 58 8.14 3.27 31.23
CA LEU A 58 8.36 4.17 32.36
C LEU A 58 7.19 4.16 33.35
N HIS A 59 5.95 4.23 32.87
CA HIS A 59 4.76 4.21 33.76
C HIS A 59 4.56 2.85 34.43
N THR A 60 4.78 1.75 33.70
CA THR A 60 4.72 0.39 34.26
C THR A 60 5.83 0.17 35.29
N ALA A 61 7.05 0.64 35.03
CA ALA A 61 8.18 0.55 35.95
C ALA A 61 7.93 1.39 37.21
N PHE A 62 7.40 2.61 37.07
CA PHE A 62 7.02 3.44 38.20
C PHE A 62 5.93 2.78 39.06
N ALA A 63 4.86 2.26 38.44
CA ALA A 63 3.82 1.53 39.16
C ALA A 63 4.36 0.27 39.85
N ALA A 64 5.21 -0.50 39.18
CA ALA A 64 5.85 -1.68 39.74
C ALA A 64 6.78 -1.35 40.91
N ALA A 65 7.54 -0.25 40.83
CA ALA A 65 8.38 0.23 41.92
C ALA A 65 7.53 0.61 43.16
N VAL A 66 6.42 1.34 42.96
CA VAL A 66 5.51 1.69 44.05
C VAL A 66 4.90 0.45 44.71
N VAL A 67 4.45 -0.54 43.92
CA VAL A 67 3.86 -1.78 44.44
C VAL A 67 4.91 -2.65 45.16
N THR A 68 6.12 -2.76 44.62
CA THR A 68 7.19 -3.56 45.25
C THR A 68 7.68 -2.94 46.56
N ILE A 69 7.78 -1.60 46.64
CA ILE A 69 8.08 -0.88 47.89
C ILE A 69 6.97 -1.09 48.92
N SER A 70 5.70 -1.05 48.48
CA SER A 70 4.54 -1.33 49.35
C SER A 70 4.58 -2.74 49.95
N MET A 71 4.94 -3.75 49.16
CA MET A 71 5.05 -5.13 49.63
C MET A 71 6.26 -5.40 50.55
N LYS A 72 7.36 -4.64 50.40
CA LYS A 72 8.60 -4.87 51.16
C LYS A 72 8.67 -4.14 52.50
N THR A 73 7.82 -3.14 52.72
CA THR A 73 7.83 -2.34 53.94
C THR A 73 6.79 -2.91 54.91
N HIS A 74 7.20 -3.39 56.08
CA HIS A 74 6.34 -4.02 57.11
C HIS A 74 5.27 -3.10 57.74
N PHE A 75 5.02 -1.91 57.17
CA PHE A 75 3.88 -1.10 57.55
C PHE A 75 2.65 -1.60 56.80
N ASN A 76 1.58 -1.89 57.53
CA ASN A 76 0.29 -2.28 56.97
C ASN A 76 -0.34 -1.04 56.30
N LEU A 77 0.17 -0.65 55.13
CA LEU A 77 -0.39 0.38 54.24
C LEU A 77 -1.59 -0.22 53.48
N GLY A 78 -2.56 -0.76 54.22
CA GLY A 78 -3.93 -0.73 53.73
C GLY A 78 -4.31 0.74 53.64
N ILE A 79 -3.96 1.39 52.52
CA ILE A 79 -4.31 2.78 52.28
C ILE A 79 -5.79 2.74 51.95
N PRO A 80 -6.71 3.10 52.88
CA PRO A 80 -8.10 3.28 52.50
C PRO A 80 -8.10 4.34 51.39
N ASN A 81 -9.01 4.23 50.41
CA ASN A 81 -9.14 5.22 49.33
C ASN A 81 -9.17 6.68 49.83
N VAL A 82 -9.57 6.86 51.10
CA VAL A 82 -9.58 8.12 51.88
C VAL A 82 -8.18 8.70 52.15
N MET A 83 -7.16 7.90 52.46
CA MET A 83 -5.80 8.42 52.75
C MET A 83 -5.03 8.77 51.48
N LEU A 84 -5.34 8.09 50.37
CA LEU A 84 -4.86 8.44 49.02
C LEU A 84 -5.45 9.77 48.52
N THR A 85 -6.70 10.07 48.89
CA THR A 85 -7.31 11.37 48.62
C THR A 85 -6.71 12.48 49.50
N VAL A 86 -6.43 12.22 50.78
CA VAL A 86 -5.84 13.22 51.69
C VAL A 86 -4.37 13.53 51.35
N LEU A 87 -3.54 12.53 51.04
CA LEU A 87 -2.16 12.78 50.61
C LEU A 87 -2.10 13.46 49.23
N GLY A 88 -3.03 13.13 48.32
CA GLY A 88 -3.22 13.85 47.05
C GLY A 88 -3.73 15.28 47.21
N THR A 89 -4.46 15.59 48.29
CA THR A 89 -4.90 16.96 48.59
C THR A 89 -3.78 17.85 49.15
N ALA A 90 -2.78 17.27 49.81
CA ALA A 90 -1.67 18.03 50.41
C ALA A 90 -0.63 18.50 49.39
N ASP A 91 -0.36 17.71 48.35
CA ASP A 91 0.60 18.09 47.30
C ASP A 91 -0.03 18.81 46.10
N PHE A 92 -1.36 18.78 45.91
CA PHE A 92 -1.94 19.38 44.71
C PHE A 92 -3.44 19.68 44.81
N HIS A 93 -3.83 20.82 45.39
CA HIS A 93 -4.92 21.65 44.82
C HIS A 93 -6.19 20.83 44.41
N CYS A 94 -6.66 19.91 45.27
CA CYS A 94 -7.40 18.72 44.80
C CYS A 94 -8.92 18.75 45.03
N THR A 95 -9.47 19.54 45.95
CA THR A 95 -10.91 19.38 46.29
C THR A 95 -11.87 20.13 45.36
N VAL A 96 -11.42 21.15 44.61
CA VAL A 96 -12.24 21.80 43.56
C VAL A 96 -12.16 21.04 42.21
N ARG A 97 -11.29 20.02 42.13
CA ARG A 97 -10.81 19.41 40.87
C ARG A 97 -11.51 18.08 40.51
N HIS A 98 -12.34 17.50 41.37
CA HIS A 98 -12.97 16.19 41.08
C HIS A 98 -13.97 16.28 39.91
N SER A 99 -14.77 17.34 39.82
CA SER A 99 -15.69 17.57 38.69
C SER A 99 -14.92 17.89 37.40
N LEU A 100 -13.92 18.78 37.49
CA LEU A 100 -13.11 19.22 36.33
C LEU A 100 -12.33 18.07 35.68
N THR A 101 -11.86 17.10 36.46
CA THR A 101 -11.10 15.95 35.92
C THR A 101 -11.99 15.04 35.06
N GLN A 102 -13.26 14.85 35.45
CA GLN A 102 -14.23 14.10 34.65
C GLN A 102 -14.54 14.81 33.32
N TYR A 103 -14.67 16.14 33.33
CA TYR A 103 -14.86 16.91 32.10
C TYR A 103 -13.62 16.85 31.19
N THR A 104 -12.39 16.90 31.75
CA THR A 104 -11.18 16.76 30.93
C THR A 104 -11.06 15.40 30.25
N GLY A 105 -11.45 14.31 30.92
CA GLY A 105 -11.44 12.97 30.32
C GLY A 105 -12.39 12.85 29.13
N VAL A 106 -13.60 13.40 29.26
CA VAL A 106 -14.60 13.42 28.17
C VAL A 106 -14.09 14.25 26.98
N VAL A 107 -13.53 15.43 27.24
CA VAL A 107 -12.98 16.30 26.18
C VAL A 107 -11.79 15.63 25.48
N ILE A 108 -10.86 15.01 26.21
CA ILE A 108 -9.73 14.29 25.61
C ILE A 108 -10.21 13.13 24.73
N GLY A 109 -11.18 12.34 25.21
CA GLY A 109 -11.78 11.25 24.43
C GLY A 109 -12.47 11.75 23.14
N PHE A 110 -13.19 12.87 23.24
CA PHE A 110 -13.81 13.51 22.08
C PHE A 110 -12.77 14.01 21.07
N VAL A 111 -11.71 14.70 21.53
CA VAL A 111 -10.66 15.24 20.64
C VAL A 111 -9.89 14.11 19.94
N ILE A 112 -9.55 13.03 20.65
CA ILE A 112 -8.88 11.87 20.05
C ILE A 112 -9.77 11.24 18.98
N SER A 113 -11.07 11.06 19.26
CA SER A 113 -12.02 10.50 18.29
C SER A 113 -12.15 11.38 17.06
N TYR A 114 -12.22 12.70 17.22
CA TYR A 114 -12.26 13.65 16.11
C TYR A 114 -10.96 13.60 15.26
N ARG A 115 -9.79 13.54 15.90
CA ARG A 115 -8.51 13.38 15.19
C ARG A 115 -8.41 12.05 14.45
N ALA A 116 -8.87 10.96 15.06
CA ALA A 116 -8.88 9.65 14.42
C ALA A 116 -9.84 9.62 13.21
N SER A 117 -11.04 10.19 13.36
CA SER A 117 -12.05 10.27 12.31
C SER A 117 -11.58 11.10 11.11
N SER A 118 -11.08 12.32 11.36
CA SER A 118 -10.55 13.19 10.29
C SER A 118 -9.32 12.60 9.61
N GLY A 119 -8.44 11.92 10.34
CA GLY A 119 -7.31 11.18 9.77
C GLY A 119 -7.76 10.01 8.89
N TYR A 120 -8.78 9.27 9.32
CA TYR A 120 -9.34 8.14 8.59
C TYR A 120 -10.01 8.56 7.29
N ASP A 121 -10.82 9.62 7.32
CA ASP A 121 -11.51 10.14 6.15
C ASP A 121 -10.51 10.58 5.05
N ARG A 122 -9.45 11.31 5.44
CA ARG A 122 -8.36 11.68 4.51
C ARG A 122 -7.63 10.47 3.93
N TYR A 123 -7.40 9.43 4.73
CA TYR A 123 -6.81 8.18 4.26
C TYR A 123 -7.73 7.47 3.25
N TRP A 124 -9.03 7.42 3.53
CA TRP A 124 -10.01 6.79 2.65
C TRP A 124 -10.12 7.53 1.32
N GLN A 125 -10.25 8.85 1.36
CA GLN A 125 -10.25 9.70 0.16
C GLN A 125 -8.98 9.51 -0.67
N GLY A 126 -7.80 9.45 -0.04
CA GLY A 126 -6.54 9.21 -0.73
C GLY A 126 -6.49 7.85 -1.44
N ARG A 127 -6.96 6.77 -0.79
CA ARG A 127 -7.06 5.45 -1.43
C ARG A 127 -8.07 5.43 -2.58
N GLY A 128 -9.21 6.11 -2.41
CA GLY A 128 -10.21 6.26 -3.46
C GLY A 128 -9.65 6.94 -4.69
N ALA A 129 -9.02 8.10 -4.52
CA ALA A 129 -8.40 8.86 -5.61
C ALA A 129 -7.30 8.06 -6.33
N TRP A 130 -6.45 7.33 -5.61
CA TRP A 130 -5.43 6.47 -6.23
C TRP A 130 -6.04 5.32 -7.05
N SER A 131 -7.12 4.73 -6.55
CA SER A 131 -7.84 3.65 -7.25
C SER A 131 -8.51 4.16 -8.51
N ASP A 132 -9.09 5.36 -8.45
CA ASP A 132 -9.73 6.01 -9.59
C ASP A 132 -8.71 6.42 -10.66
N LEU A 133 -7.58 7.00 -10.27
CA LEU A 133 -6.44 7.27 -11.17
C LEU A 133 -5.97 6.00 -11.90
N ALA A 134 -5.84 4.89 -11.19
CA ALA A 134 -5.43 3.61 -11.78
C ALA A 134 -6.53 3.00 -12.67
N ARG A 135 -7.80 3.33 -12.45
CA ARG A 135 -8.93 2.86 -13.27
C ARG A 135 -9.05 3.68 -14.55
N THR A 136 -9.03 5.00 -14.43
CA THR A 136 -9.12 5.96 -15.54
C THR A 136 -7.95 5.80 -16.51
N SER A 137 -6.71 5.67 -16.02
CA SER A 137 -5.52 5.42 -16.85
C SER A 137 -5.65 4.15 -17.71
N ARG A 138 -6.12 3.04 -17.12
CA ARG A 138 -6.36 1.78 -17.85
C ARG A 138 -7.48 1.91 -18.87
N THR A 139 -8.59 2.56 -18.50
CA THR A 139 -9.72 2.79 -19.42
C THR A 139 -9.30 3.69 -20.58
N PHE A 140 -8.57 4.78 -20.30
CA PHE A 140 -8.04 5.68 -21.32
C PHE A 140 -7.06 4.96 -22.25
N SER A 141 -6.17 4.13 -21.72
CA SER A 141 -5.28 3.28 -22.52
C SER A 141 -6.04 2.35 -23.46
N ARG A 142 -7.15 1.75 -23.01
CA ARG A 142 -8.03 0.92 -23.85
C ARG A 142 -8.77 1.75 -24.91
N LEU A 143 -9.23 2.94 -24.56
CA LEU A 143 -9.88 3.85 -25.51
C LEU A 143 -8.93 4.22 -26.64
N VAL A 144 -7.71 4.65 -26.32
CA VAL A 144 -6.65 4.92 -27.29
C VAL A 144 -6.31 3.66 -28.10
N TRP A 145 -6.34 2.48 -27.46
CA TRP A 145 -6.08 1.24 -28.18
C TRP A 145 -7.12 0.90 -29.25
N ILE A 146 -8.40 1.14 -28.97
CA ILE A 146 -9.51 0.73 -29.84
C ILE A 146 -9.90 1.81 -30.85
N HIS A 147 -9.92 3.09 -30.42
CA HIS A 147 -10.47 4.18 -31.22
C HIS A 147 -9.48 4.81 -32.21
N VAL A 148 -8.19 4.48 -32.14
CA VAL A 148 -7.19 4.96 -33.10
C VAL A 148 -7.08 3.95 -34.25
N PRO A 149 -7.66 4.23 -35.43
CA PRO A 149 -7.55 3.34 -36.58
C PRO A 149 -6.11 3.34 -37.10
N LEU A 150 -5.62 2.16 -37.51
CA LEU A 150 -4.30 2.02 -38.15
C LEU A 150 -4.28 2.55 -39.59
N LYS A 151 -5.45 2.90 -40.14
CA LYS A 151 -5.67 3.26 -41.54
C LYS A 151 -6.22 4.67 -41.62
N LEU A 152 -5.44 5.59 -42.18
CA LEU A 152 -5.80 7.01 -42.36
C LEU A 152 -6.55 7.29 -43.69
N ALA A 153 -6.62 6.33 -44.61
CA ALA A 153 -7.26 6.53 -45.92
C ALA A 153 -7.99 5.26 -46.42
N PRO A 154 -9.08 5.40 -47.20
CA PRO A 154 -9.67 4.29 -47.92
C PRO A 154 -8.70 3.81 -49.02
N ILE A 155 -8.66 2.49 -49.19
CA ILE A 155 -7.85 1.77 -50.16
C ILE A 155 -8.05 2.34 -51.58
N PRO A 156 -7.01 2.79 -52.31
CA PRO A 156 -7.02 2.69 -53.76
C PRO A 156 -6.79 1.21 -54.08
N THR A 157 -7.85 0.52 -54.47
CA THR A 157 -7.77 -0.85 -54.97
C THR A 157 -7.06 -0.81 -56.31
N ASP A 158 -5.75 -1.07 -56.32
CA ASP A 158 -5.12 -1.61 -57.53
C ASP A 158 -5.61 -3.05 -57.71
N PRO A 159 -5.96 -3.48 -58.94
CA PRO A 159 -6.61 -4.77 -59.21
C PRO A 159 -5.76 -6.02 -58.94
N SER A 160 -4.57 -5.91 -58.34
CA SER A 160 -3.62 -7.03 -58.15
C SER A 160 -3.51 -7.60 -56.74
N GLY A 161 -4.33 -7.17 -55.78
CA GLY A 161 -4.46 -7.84 -54.47
C GLY A 161 -3.21 -7.83 -53.58
N LYS A 162 -2.18 -7.05 -53.91
CA LYS A 162 -1.01 -6.84 -53.04
C LYS A 162 -1.25 -5.61 -52.18
N ALA A 163 -1.44 -5.81 -50.87
CA ALA A 163 -1.40 -4.72 -49.90
C ALA A 163 -0.06 -3.98 -50.05
N GLY A 164 -0.10 -2.73 -50.51
CA GLY A 164 1.10 -1.98 -50.87
C GLY A 164 2.07 -1.87 -49.70
N GLU A 165 3.37 -2.05 -49.97
CA GLU A 165 4.47 -1.90 -48.99
C GLU A 165 4.43 -0.56 -48.23
N LEU A 166 3.83 0.46 -48.86
CA LEU A 166 3.53 1.77 -48.26
C LEU A 166 2.59 1.68 -47.04
N ASP A 167 1.55 0.84 -47.10
CA ASP A 167 0.54 0.66 -46.01
C ASP A 167 1.20 0.10 -44.75
N VAL A 168 2.11 -0.86 -44.92
CA VAL A 168 2.87 -1.44 -43.81
C VAL A 168 3.79 -0.40 -43.15
N SER A 169 4.38 0.50 -43.93
CA SER A 169 5.24 1.57 -43.41
C SER A 169 4.46 2.64 -42.62
N VAL A 170 3.24 2.97 -43.06
CA VAL A 170 2.34 3.93 -42.40
C VAL A 170 1.77 3.32 -41.12
N ALA A 171 1.31 2.07 -41.16
CA ALA A 171 0.82 1.35 -39.98
C ALA A 171 1.88 1.25 -38.87
N ARG A 172 3.16 1.09 -39.23
CA ARG A 172 4.27 1.10 -38.26
C ARG A 172 4.43 2.45 -37.56
N ARG A 173 4.29 3.58 -38.29
CA ARG A 173 4.39 4.93 -37.71
C ARG A 173 3.25 5.20 -36.72
N VAL A 174 2.01 4.91 -37.11
CA VAL A 174 0.83 5.05 -36.24
C VAL A 174 0.96 4.17 -34.99
N MET A 175 1.51 2.96 -35.14
CA MET A 175 1.80 2.07 -34.01
C MET A 175 2.89 2.58 -33.07
N ALA A 176 3.87 3.34 -33.58
CA ALA A 176 4.92 3.96 -32.77
C ALA A 176 4.35 5.13 -31.97
N GLU A 177 3.57 6.01 -32.61
CA GLU A 177 2.89 7.14 -31.95
C GLU A 177 1.90 6.66 -30.87
N LYS A 178 1.15 5.60 -31.16
CA LYS A 178 0.24 4.96 -30.20
C LYS A 178 0.97 4.42 -28.97
N ARG A 179 2.13 3.78 -29.16
CA ARG A 179 2.96 3.31 -28.04
C ARG A 179 3.55 4.47 -27.25
N ALA A 180 3.96 5.56 -27.91
CA ALA A 180 4.44 6.76 -27.23
C ALA A 180 3.35 7.38 -26.34
N ALA A 181 2.11 7.48 -26.84
CA ALA A 181 0.97 7.97 -26.06
C ALA A 181 0.66 7.08 -24.84
N LEU A 182 0.71 5.75 -25.00
CA LEU A 182 0.54 4.81 -23.88
C LEU A 182 1.67 4.92 -22.84
N GLY A 183 2.91 5.07 -23.30
CA GLY A 183 4.07 5.29 -22.43
C GLY A 183 3.96 6.57 -21.61
N LEU A 184 3.36 7.63 -22.17
CA LEU A 184 3.10 8.87 -21.43
C LEU A 184 2.09 8.67 -20.29
N ILE A 185 1.01 7.91 -20.54
CA ILE A 185 -0.02 7.61 -19.53
C ILE A 185 0.57 6.78 -18.39
N GLU A 186 1.38 5.77 -18.71
CA GLU A 186 2.08 4.96 -17.72
C GLU A 186 3.08 5.79 -16.92
N GLY A 187 3.89 6.60 -17.62
CA GLY A 187 4.87 7.51 -17.03
C GLY A 187 4.23 8.51 -16.07
N PHE A 188 3.04 9.04 -16.40
CA PHE A 188 2.28 9.91 -15.52
C PHE A 188 1.92 9.24 -14.19
N VAL A 189 1.38 8.00 -14.21
CA VAL A 189 1.01 7.27 -12.98
C VAL A 189 2.25 6.98 -12.13
N VAL A 190 3.37 6.62 -12.75
CA VAL A 190 4.65 6.40 -12.07
C VAL A 190 5.19 7.70 -11.48
N ALA A 191 5.11 8.82 -12.21
CA ALA A 191 5.54 10.13 -11.73
C ALA A 191 4.72 10.57 -10.51
N VAL A 192 3.39 10.44 -10.55
CA VAL A 192 2.50 10.75 -9.41
C VAL A 192 2.88 9.93 -8.18
N LYS A 193 3.17 8.63 -8.33
CA LYS A 193 3.63 7.79 -7.21
C LYS A 193 4.92 8.30 -6.57
N HIS A 194 5.89 8.72 -7.37
CA HIS A 194 7.17 9.24 -6.86
C HIS A 194 7.01 10.61 -6.21
N HIS A 195 6.18 11.46 -6.81
CA HIS A 195 5.80 12.76 -6.26
C HIS A 195 5.15 12.63 -4.88
N LEU A 196 4.16 11.75 -4.73
CA LEU A 196 3.49 11.50 -3.44
C LEU A 196 4.39 10.89 -2.36
N ARG A 197 5.48 10.20 -2.75
CA ARG A 197 6.47 9.64 -1.82
C ARG A 197 7.51 10.65 -1.36
N GLY A 198 7.46 11.89 -1.85
CA GLY A 198 8.50 12.90 -1.61
C GLY A 198 9.85 12.51 -2.21
N LYS A 199 9.88 11.51 -3.11
CA LYS A 199 11.09 11.07 -3.81
C LYS A 199 11.15 11.79 -5.14
N ILE A 200 11.27 13.11 -5.10
CA ILE A 200 11.60 13.89 -6.30
C ILE A 200 13.12 13.83 -6.42
N VAL A 201 13.61 12.77 -7.07
CA VAL A 201 14.86 12.91 -7.82
C VAL A 201 14.44 13.63 -9.09
N LEU A 202 14.82 14.90 -9.18
CA LEU A 202 14.94 15.63 -10.43
C LEU A 202 15.71 14.73 -11.40
N VAL A 203 14.98 14.06 -12.30
CA VAL A 203 15.57 13.53 -13.53
C VAL A 203 15.21 14.57 -14.59
N CYS A 204 16.01 15.63 -14.61
CA CYS A 204 16.27 16.42 -15.79
C CYS A 204 17.56 15.85 -16.39
#